data_AF-A0A2D0I6D7-F1
#
_entry.id   AF-A0A2D0I6D7-F1
#
_cell.length_a   1.000
_cell.length_b   1.000
_cell.length_c   1.000
_cell.angle_alpha   90.00
_cell.angle_beta   90.00
_cell.angle_gamma   90.00
#
_symmetry.space_group_name_H-M   'P 1'
#
loop_
_entity.id
_entity.type
_entity.pdbx_description
1 polymer ?
#
loop_
_entity_poly.entity_id
_entity_poly.type
_entity_poly.pdbx_seq_one_letter_code
_entity_poly.pdbx_strand_id
1 'polypeptide(L)'
;MKIEITNQTNGVKAFLSGFNTSELNAKIEACQNGQCECECDPMIMQKIDKIELTTIEGCATVSITGDVDAQTLAPMMQSCLLGEKQ
;
A
#
# COMPACT_ATOMS: atom_id res chain seq x y z
N MET A 1 0.66 13.00 7.76
CA MET A 1 0.40 11.80 6.94
C MET A 1 -0.61 10.94 7.67
N LYS A 2 -1.70 10.56 7.01
CA LYS A 2 -2.73 9.67 7.57
C LYS A 2 -2.96 8.52 6.60
N ILE A 3 -2.86 7.29 7.11
CA ILE A 3 -3.12 6.06 6.36
C ILE A 3 -4.35 5.41 7.00
N GLU A 4 -5.41 5.25 6.22
CA GLU A 4 -6.63 4.56 6.63
C GLU A 4 -6.76 3.27 5.83
N ILE A 5 -6.72 2.14 6.52
CA ILE A 5 -6.71 0.82 5.88
C ILE A 5 -7.98 0.11 6.28
N THR A 6 -8.69 -0.37 5.28
CA THR A 6 -10.01 -0.95 5.40
C THR A 6 -10.04 -2.28 4.66
N ASN A 7 -10.70 -3.28 5.23
CA ASN A 7 -10.94 -4.52 4.52
C ASN A 7 -11.98 -4.30 3.42
N GLN A 8 -11.77 -4.92 2.27
CA GLN A 8 -12.76 -5.03 1.21
C GLN A 8 -13.03 -6.49 0.89
N THR A 9 -14.10 -6.76 0.14
CA THR A 9 -14.43 -8.12 -0.29
C THR A 9 -13.27 -8.68 -1.11
N ASN A 10 -12.53 -9.65 -0.55
CA ASN A 10 -11.32 -10.26 -1.12
C ASN A 10 -10.12 -9.30 -1.21
N GLY A 11 -9.85 -8.53 -0.17
CA GLY A 11 -8.57 -7.83 -0.05
C GLY A 11 -8.62 -6.62 0.87
N VAL A 12 -7.80 -5.62 0.55
CA VAL A 12 -7.55 -4.46 1.40
C VAL A 12 -7.60 -3.18 0.59
N LYS A 13 -8.21 -2.14 1.13
CA LYS A 13 -8.21 -0.80 0.57
C LYS A 13 -7.57 0.18 1.55
N ALA A 14 -6.50 0.83 1.11
CA ALA A 14 -5.76 1.82 1.87
C ALA A 14 -5.92 3.21 1.26
N PHE A 15 -6.28 4.18 2.09
CA PHE A 15 -6.37 5.59 1.76
C PHE A 15 -5.23 6.34 2.42
N LEU A 16 -4.46 7.05 1.63
CA LEU A 16 -3.30 7.83 2.02
C LEU A 16 -3.62 9.31 1.80
N SER A 17 -3.52 10.12 2.85
CA SER A 17 -3.73 11.56 2.79
C SER A 17 -2.58 12.34 3.42
N GLY A 18 -2.27 13.49 2.82
CA GLY A 18 -1.16 14.35 3.26
C GLY A 18 0.22 13.80 2.85
N PHE A 19 0.29 13.18 1.67
CA PHE A 19 1.53 12.70 1.02
C PHE A 19 1.74 13.46 -0.29
N ASN A 20 2.99 13.55 -0.73
CA ASN A 20 3.28 14.00 -2.09
C ASN A 20 2.93 12.88 -3.08
N THR A 21 1.96 13.12 -3.96
CA THR A 21 1.47 12.11 -4.91
C THR A 21 2.56 11.58 -5.83
N SER A 22 3.56 12.40 -6.20
CA SER A 22 4.68 11.96 -7.04
C SER A 22 5.61 10.98 -6.32
N GLU A 23 5.91 11.25 -5.05
CA GLU A 23 6.80 10.40 -4.25
C GLU A 23 6.11 9.06 -3.90
N LEU A 24 4.80 9.12 -3.65
CA LEU A 24 4.00 7.93 -3.40
C LEU A 24 3.82 7.07 -4.66
N ASN A 25 3.57 7.68 -5.83
CA ASN A 25 3.51 6.94 -7.09
C ASN A 25 4.81 6.19 -7.33
N ALA A 26 5.97 6.86 -7.18
CA ALA A 26 7.27 6.22 -7.34
C ALA A 26 7.45 5.02 -6.38
N LYS A 27 7.06 5.16 -5.11
CA LYS A 27 7.11 4.06 -4.13
C LYS A 27 6.18 2.90 -4.47
N ILE A 28 4.97 3.19 -4.93
CA ILE A 28 3.98 2.13 -5.24
C ILE A 28 4.29 1.46 -6.57
N GLU A 29 4.76 2.20 -7.59
CA GLU A 29 5.28 1.63 -8.84
C GLU A 29 6.49 0.75 -8.57
N ALA A 30 7.42 1.17 -7.70
CA ALA A 30 8.51 0.32 -7.26
C ALA A 30 7.95 -0.96 -6.60
N CYS A 31 6.92 -0.84 -5.78
CA CYS A 31 6.25 -1.99 -5.16
C CYS A 31 5.65 -2.99 -6.15
N GLN A 32 4.92 -2.48 -7.14
CA GLN A 32 4.29 -3.31 -8.18
C GLN A 32 5.34 -4.02 -9.04
N ASN A 33 6.49 -3.37 -9.26
CA ASN A 33 7.61 -3.96 -9.98
C ASN A 33 8.48 -4.90 -9.11
N GLY A 34 8.08 -5.19 -7.86
CA GLY A 34 8.85 -6.02 -6.93
C GLY A 34 10.12 -5.35 -6.41
N GLN A 35 10.28 -4.06 -6.66
CA GLN A 35 11.36 -3.19 -6.16
C GLN A 35 10.90 -2.36 -4.96
N CYS A 36 9.86 -2.81 -4.24
CA CYS A 36 9.47 -2.12 -3.03
C CYS A 36 10.67 -2.11 -2.07
N GLU A 37 11.15 -0.92 -1.69
CA GLU A 37 12.20 -0.78 -0.67
C GLU A 37 11.73 -1.26 0.70
N CYS A 38 10.45 -1.53 0.86
CA CYS A 38 9.90 -2.10 2.06
C CYS A 38 9.87 -3.62 2.00
N GLU A 39 10.04 -4.23 3.16
CA GLU A 39 9.93 -5.67 3.36
C GLU A 39 8.47 -6.12 3.15
N CYS A 40 8.03 -6.12 1.89
CA CYS A 40 6.83 -6.80 1.49
C CYS A 40 7.09 -8.30 1.61
N ASP A 41 6.60 -8.90 2.69
CA ASP A 41 6.68 -10.33 2.93
C ASP A 41 6.27 -11.10 1.65
N PRO A 42 7.16 -11.95 1.09
CA PRO A 42 6.90 -12.62 -0.17
C PRO A 42 5.71 -13.58 -0.10
N MET A 43 5.36 -14.10 1.09
CA MET A 43 4.15 -14.91 1.26
C MET A 43 2.89 -14.07 1.13
N ILE A 44 2.93 -12.82 1.58
CA ILE A 44 1.83 -11.86 1.42
C ILE A 44 1.72 -11.42 -0.04
N MET A 45 2.84 -11.14 -0.70
CA MET A 45 2.82 -10.81 -2.14
C MET A 45 2.24 -11.93 -3.00
N GLN A 46 2.47 -13.20 -2.66
CA GLN A 46 1.86 -14.34 -3.35
C GLN A 46 0.34 -14.44 -3.15
N LYS A 47 -0.18 -13.87 -2.06
CA LYS A 47 -1.62 -13.84 -1.78
C LYS A 47 -2.31 -12.67 -2.49
N ILE A 48 -1.56 -11.69 -2.97
CA ILE A 48 -2.08 -10.55 -3.72
C ILE A 48 -2.26 -10.94 -5.18
N ASP A 49 -3.49 -10.81 -5.67
CA ASP A 49 -3.86 -11.07 -7.06
C ASP A 49 -3.72 -9.81 -7.91
N LYS A 50 -4.14 -8.66 -7.37
CA LYS A 50 -4.15 -7.38 -8.08
C LYS A 50 -3.89 -6.20 -7.13
N ILE A 51 -3.13 -5.22 -7.60
CA ILE A 51 -2.92 -3.94 -6.90
C ILE A 51 -3.37 -2.81 -7.84
N GLU A 52 -4.36 -2.04 -7.42
CA GLU A 52 -4.83 -0.83 -8.12
C GLU A 52 -4.48 0.40 -7.32
N LEU A 53 -3.88 1.38 -7.99
CA LEU A 53 -3.54 2.67 -7.41
C LEU A 53 -4.35 3.76 -8.08
N THR A 54 -4.98 4.59 -7.28
CA THR A 54 -5.69 5.79 -7.75
C THR A 54 -5.20 6.99 -6.96
N THR A 55 -4.45 7.88 -7.60
CA THR A 55 -4.03 9.16 -7.03
C THR A 55 -5.04 10.25 -7.38
N ILE A 56 -5.48 11.01 -6.37
CA ILE A 56 -6.37 12.16 -6.51
C ILE A 56 -5.71 13.31 -5.75
N GLU A 57 -5.58 14.51 -6.32
CA GLU A 57 -4.86 15.68 -5.76
C GLU A 57 -4.65 15.66 -4.22
N GLY A 58 -3.43 15.32 -3.78
CA GLY A 58 -3.02 15.28 -2.37
C GLY A 58 -3.39 14.01 -1.57
N CYS A 59 -4.05 13.05 -2.22
CA CYS A 59 -4.46 11.76 -1.68
C CYS A 59 -4.13 10.61 -2.67
N ALA A 60 -4.04 9.40 -2.14
CA ALA A 60 -3.96 8.20 -2.95
C ALA A 60 -4.77 7.08 -2.32
N THR A 61 -5.33 6.26 -3.18
CA THR A 61 -6.12 5.09 -2.81
C THR A 61 -5.45 3.88 -3.41
N VAL A 62 -4.99 2.96 -2.57
CA VAL A 62 -4.46 1.66 -2.97
C VAL A 62 -5.55 0.63 -2.72
N SER A 63 -6.01 -0.07 -3.75
CA SER A 63 -6.95 -1.18 -3.63
C SER A 63 -6.23 -2.46 -4.01
N ILE A 64 -6.07 -3.34 -3.04
CA ILE A 64 -5.35 -4.59 -3.15
C ILE A 64 -6.39 -5.70 -3.10
N THR A 65 -6.40 -6.55 -4.12
CA THR A 65 -7.27 -7.71 -4.23
C THR A 65 -6.42 -8.95 -4.03
N GLY A 66 -6.86 -9.87 -3.20
CA GLY A 66 -6.12 -11.07 -2.84
C GLY A 66 -6.60 -11.71 -1.55
N ASP A 67 -5.97 -12.81 -1.17
CA ASP A 67 -6.18 -13.49 0.13
C ASP A 67 -5.40 -12.78 1.24
N VAL A 68 -5.62 -11.46 1.37
CA VAL A 68 -4.93 -10.60 2.33
C VAL A 68 -5.93 -9.73 3.08
N ASP A 69 -5.65 -9.50 4.35
CA ASP A 69 -6.46 -8.67 5.23
C ASP A 69 -5.70 -7.42 5.71
N ALA A 70 -6.46 -6.42 6.13
CA ALA A 70 -5.95 -5.13 6.55
C ALA A 70 -5.07 -5.24 7.80
N GLN A 71 -5.25 -6.22 8.68
CA GLN A 71 -4.41 -6.35 9.87
C GLN A 71 -3.01 -6.84 9.50
N THR A 72 -2.93 -7.67 8.48
CA THR A 72 -1.65 -8.14 7.93
C THR A 72 -0.98 -7.05 7.08
N LEU A 73 -1.76 -6.39 6.21
CA LEU A 73 -1.22 -5.41 5.26
C LEU A 73 -0.93 -4.05 5.89
N ALA A 74 -1.69 -3.64 6.92
CA ALA A 74 -1.55 -2.33 7.54
C ALA A 74 -0.16 -2.02 8.10
N PRO A 75 0.43 -2.87 8.97
CA PRO A 75 1.76 -2.61 9.49
C PRO A 75 2.82 -2.58 8.38
N MET A 76 2.66 -3.40 7.34
CA MET A 76 3.56 -3.40 6.18
C MET A 76 3.47 -2.10 5.40
N MET A 77 2.26 -1.64 5.07
CA MET A 77 2.05 -0.38 4.35
C MET A 77 2.49 0.83 5.18
N GLN A 78 2.26 0.81 6.50
CA GLN A 78 2.74 1.85 7.40
C GLN A 78 4.26 1.88 7.41
N SER A 79 4.93 0.75 7.61
CA SER A 79 6.40 0.68 7.56
C SER A 79 6.95 1.13 6.20
N CYS A 80 6.31 0.70 5.11
CA CYS A 80 6.73 0.99 3.75
C CYS A 80 6.59 2.45 3.32
N LEU A 81 5.44 3.04 3.66
CA LEU A 81 5.03 4.36 3.16
C LEU A 81 5.35 5.48 4.14
N LEU A 82 5.39 5.18 5.44
CA LEU A 82 5.85 6.12 6.46
C LEU A 82 7.35 6.01 6.72
N GLY A 83 8.00 4.95 6.21
CA GLY A 83 9.44 4.70 6.20
C GLY A 83 10.08 5.18 7.50
N GLU A 84 10.14 4.32 8.53
CA GLU A 84 10.66 4.63 9.87
C GLU A 84 11.53 5.89 9.92
N LYS A 85 10.89 7.04 10.13
CA LYS A 85 11.59 8.24 10.54
C LYS A 85 11.40 8.31 12.05
N GLN A 86 12.21 7.53 12.75
CA GLN A 86 12.74 8.00 14.02
C GLN A 86 13.88 8.97 13.74
#